data_AF-C7JGK5-F1
#
_entry.id   AF-C7JGK5-F1
#
_cell.length_a   1.000
_cell.length_b   1.000
_cell.length_c   1.000
_cell.angle_alpha   90.00
_cell.angle_beta   90.00
_cell.angle_gamma   90.00
#
_symmetry.space_group_name_H-M   'P 1'
#
loop_
_entity.id
_entity.type
_entity.pdbx_description
1 polymer ?
#
loop_
_entity_poly.entity_id
_entity_poly.type
_entity_poly.pdbx_seq_one_letter_code
_entity_poly.pdbx_strand_id
1 'polypeptide(L)'
;MTSPSGVASAHPAETSDWDRDAALTTARLLLEIKAVNFRPEDPYTLTSGWKSPVYIDCRRIIFFPRARAKIMELGVEKIGRHVGYESLDAVVGGETAGIPFAAWMADRMMLPMAYVRKKPKGFGRNAQIEGDVPENMRTLLVEDLTTDGGSKVQFANALRNAGAIINHAFVVFYYGVFPGAQNTLAEMNVSLHALCTWWDVLEACSTRPYFSEEAASEVRRFLEDPCAWSARHGGVGTLEEAAAFKANKDK
;
A
#
# COMPACT_ATOMS: atom_id res chain seq x y z
N MET A 1 0.10 39.96 18.28
CA MET A 1 -0.72 38.92 17.63
C MET A 1 0.18 38.18 16.66
N THR A 2 0.76 37.07 17.10
CA THR A 2 1.69 36.25 16.32
C THR A 2 1.16 34.83 16.34
N SER A 3 0.41 34.45 15.30
CA SER A 3 0.23 33.04 14.97
C SER A 3 1.59 32.50 14.50
N PRO A 4 2.02 31.33 14.98
CA PRO A 4 2.32 30.30 13.99
C PRO A 4 2.11 28.87 14.50
N SER A 5 1.47 28.04 13.70
CA SER A 5 1.95 26.69 13.32
C SER A 5 0.86 26.03 12.48
N GLY A 6 1.04 26.11 11.15
CA GLY A 6 0.27 25.31 10.21
C GLY A 6 0.68 23.85 10.37
N VAL A 7 -0.29 23.00 10.70
CA VAL A 7 -0.16 21.55 10.53
C VAL A 7 -0.08 21.30 9.03
N ALA A 8 1.02 20.71 8.57
CA ALA A 8 1.20 20.35 7.17
C ALA A 8 0.11 19.36 6.75
N SER A 9 -0.61 19.65 5.67
CA SER A 9 -1.65 18.77 5.13
C SER A 9 -1.01 17.48 4.61
N ALA A 10 -1.49 16.33 5.07
CA ALA A 10 -0.99 14.99 4.71
C ALA A 10 -1.37 14.52 3.29
N HIS A 11 -1.88 15.40 2.43
CA HIS A 11 -2.26 15.06 1.05
C HIS A 11 -1.28 15.73 0.06
N PRO A 12 -0.58 14.96 -0.80
CA PRO A 12 0.14 15.54 -1.93
C PRO A 12 -0.85 16.18 -2.91
N ALA A 13 -0.35 17.10 -3.74
CA ALA A 13 -1.09 17.95 -4.68
C ALA A 13 -2.39 17.34 -5.29
N GLU A 14 -3.49 18.11 -5.16
CA GLU A 14 -4.82 17.95 -5.78
C GLU A 14 -5.42 16.54 -5.77
N THR A 15 -5.80 16.07 -4.57
CA THR A 15 -6.78 14.97 -4.47
C THR A 15 -8.15 15.47 -4.92
N SER A 16 -8.71 14.81 -5.94
CA SER A 16 -10.05 15.17 -6.44
C SER A 16 -11.14 14.78 -5.44
N ASP A 17 -12.33 15.37 -5.54
CA ASP A 17 -13.50 14.94 -4.76
C ASP A 17 -13.79 13.44 -4.94
N TRP A 18 -13.53 12.92 -6.15
CA TRP A 18 -13.65 11.50 -6.45
C TRP A 18 -12.62 10.67 -5.67
N ASP A 19 -11.36 11.10 -5.59
CA ASP A 19 -10.33 10.38 -4.83
C ASP A 19 -10.70 10.29 -3.35
N ARG A 20 -11.21 11.38 -2.78
CA ARG A 20 -11.66 11.40 -1.38
C ARG A 20 -12.86 10.46 -1.16
N ASP A 21 -13.86 10.47 -2.05
CA ASP A 21 -15.02 9.58 -1.93
C ASP A 21 -14.63 8.10 -2.09
N ALA A 22 -13.73 7.80 -3.04
CA ALA A 22 -13.18 6.46 -3.23
C ALA A 22 -12.40 5.98 -2.00
N ALA A 23 -11.61 6.85 -1.39
CA ALA A 23 -10.86 6.55 -0.17
C ALA A 23 -11.77 6.29 1.03
N LEU A 24 -12.75 7.16 1.27
CA LEU A 24 -13.72 7.00 2.36
C LEU A 24 -14.62 5.77 2.16
N THR A 25 -15.03 5.49 0.93
CA THR A 25 -15.77 4.26 0.60
C THR A 25 -14.93 3.01 0.89
N THR A 26 -13.66 3.02 0.47
CA THR A 26 -12.73 1.91 0.75
C THR A 26 -12.51 1.75 2.26
N ALA A 27 -12.26 2.83 3.00
CA ALA A 27 -12.11 2.81 4.45
C ALA A 27 -13.32 2.20 5.17
N ARG A 28 -14.54 2.62 4.80
CA ARG A 28 -15.79 2.09 5.37
C ARG A 28 -15.95 0.59 5.09
N LEU A 29 -15.65 0.14 3.87
CA LEU A 29 -15.68 -1.28 3.51
C LEU A 29 -14.68 -2.10 4.34
N LEU A 30 -13.45 -1.60 4.49
CA LEU A 30 -12.40 -2.26 5.28
C LEU A 30 -12.80 -2.38 6.77
N LEU A 31 -13.44 -1.36 7.31
CA LEU A 31 -13.99 -1.36 8.67
C LEU A 31 -15.16 -2.36 8.79
N GLU A 32 -16.10 -2.33 7.84
CA GLU A 32 -17.27 -3.20 7.81
C GLU A 32 -16.88 -4.69 7.80
N ILE A 33 -15.90 -5.07 6.99
CA ILE A 33 -15.43 -6.47 6.89
C ILE A 33 -14.44 -6.86 8.00
N LYS A 34 -14.16 -5.96 8.94
CA LYS A 34 -13.17 -6.11 10.01
C LYS A 34 -11.79 -6.47 9.47
N ALA A 35 -11.37 -5.82 8.38
CA ALA A 35 -10.00 -5.92 7.86
C ALA A 35 -9.02 -5.06 8.67
N VAL A 36 -9.54 -4.09 9.43
CA VAL A 36 -8.76 -3.17 10.26
C VAL A 36 -8.78 -3.63 11.71
N ASN A 37 -7.61 -3.65 12.35
CA ASN A 37 -7.39 -4.08 13.72
C ASN A 37 -6.64 -3.00 14.52
N PHE A 38 -7.04 -2.84 15.79
CA PHE A 38 -6.47 -1.86 16.73
C PHE A 38 -6.02 -2.58 18.00
N ARG A 39 -4.75 -2.41 18.38
CA ARG A 39 -4.10 -3.00 19.56
C ARG A 39 -3.10 -1.99 20.16
N PRO A 40 -3.56 -0.88 20.75
CA PRO A 40 -2.67 0.11 21.35
C PRO A 40 -1.88 -0.46 22.55
N GLU A 41 -2.47 -1.38 23.29
CA GLU A 41 -1.88 -2.00 24.48
C GLU A 41 -0.87 -3.12 24.13
N ASP A 42 -1.04 -3.78 22.98
CA ASP A 42 -0.12 -4.81 22.48
C ASP A 42 0.20 -4.59 20.99
N PRO A 43 1.11 -3.62 20.70
CA PRO A 43 1.33 -3.14 19.35
C PRO A 43 2.05 -4.16 18.47
N TYR A 44 1.64 -4.19 17.21
CA TYR A 44 2.23 -5.04 16.18
C TYR A 44 3.68 -4.64 15.89
N THR A 45 4.57 -5.62 15.76
CA THR A 45 5.92 -5.40 15.20
C THR A 45 5.88 -5.63 13.70
N LEU A 46 6.10 -4.57 12.92
CA LEU A 46 6.18 -4.63 11.46
C LEU A 46 7.49 -5.28 11.01
N THR A 47 7.56 -5.70 9.73
CA THR A 47 8.77 -6.32 9.16
C THR A 47 9.99 -5.40 9.18
N SER A 48 9.78 -4.09 9.27
CA SER A 48 10.78 -3.05 9.42
C SER A 48 11.29 -2.85 10.86
N GLY A 49 10.69 -3.51 11.86
CA GLY A 49 10.96 -3.26 13.28
C GLY A 49 10.15 -2.12 13.90
N TRP A 50 9.35 -1.40 13.10
CA TRP A 50 8.41 -0.38 13.61
C TRP A 50 7.31 -1.04 14.45
N LYS A 51 6.90 -0.38 15.54
CA LYS A 51 5.70 -0.71 16.30
C LYS A 51 4.51 0.08 15.77
N SER A 52 3.36 -0.58 15.69
CA SER A 52 2.12 0.01 15.19
C SER A 52 0.95 -0.42 16.07
N PRO A 53 0.12 0.50 16.59
CA PRO A 53 -1.11 0.16 17.30
C PRO A 53 -2.19 -0.31 16.34
N VAL A 54 -1.96 -0.17 15.03
CA VAL A 54 -2.90 -0.50 13.98
C VAL A 54 -2.32 -1.53 13.02
N TYR A 55 -3.19 -2.41 12.55
CA TYR A 55 -2.86 -3.39 11.54
C TYR A 55 -4.02 -3.55 10.58
N ILE A 56 -3.73 -3.82 9.33
CA ILE A 56 -4.72 -4.12 8.32
C ILE A 56 -4.38 -5.44 7.63
N ASP A 57 -5.38 -6.30 7.50
CA ASP A 57 -5.29 -7.54 6.74
C ASP A 57 -6.12 -7.44 5.45
N CYS A 58 -5.53 -6.87 4.40
CA CYS A 58 -6.18 -6.76 3.09
C CYS A 58 -6.56 -8.13 2.49
N ARG A 59 -5.92 -9.22 2.89
CA ARG A 59 -6.29 -10.58 2.43
C ARG A 59 -7.71 -10.94 2.83
N ARG A 60 -8.28 -10.34 3.89
CA ARG A 60 -9.68 -10.55 4.25
C ARG A 60 -10.65 -10.09 3.17
N ILE A 61 -10.29 -9.11 2.35
CA ILE A 61 -11.13 -8.58 1.25
C ILE A 61 -11.58 -9.71 0.32
N ILE A 62 -10.70 -10.69 0.04
CA ILE A 62 -10.98 -11.76 -0.93
C ILE A 62 -12.19 -12.61 -0.52
N PHE A 63 -12.49 -12.69 0.78
CA PHE A 63 -13.61 -13.44 1.34
C PHE A 63 -14.98 -12.78 1.09
N PHE A 64 -15.04 -11.46 0.84
CA PHE A 64 -16.28 -10.69 0.76
C PHE A 64 -16.58 -10.24 -0.68
N PRO A 65 -17.49 -10.92 -1.41
CA PRO A 65 -17.71 -10.67 -2.84
C PRO A 65 -18.11 -9.24 -3.19
N ARG A 66 -18.98 -8.62 -2.39
CA ARG A 66 -19.45 -7.23 -2.61
C ARG A 66 -18.34 -6.21 -2.35
N ALA A 67 -17.60 -6.39 -1.25
CA ALA A 67 -16.49 -5.50 -0.90
C ALA A 67 -15.35 -5.58 -1.92
N ARG A 68 -14.91 -6.80 -2.30
CA ARG A 68 -13.86 -6.95 -3.31
C ARG A 68 -14.28 -6.41 -4.67
N ALA A 69 -15.55 -6.59 -5.06
CA ALA A 69 -16.05 -6.05 -6.33
C ALA A 69 -15.94 -4.52 -6.36
N LYS A 70 -16.40 -3.85 -5.30
CA LYS A 70 -16.36 -2.38 -5.22
C LYS A 70 -14.93 -1.83 -5.12
N ILE A 71 -14.07 -2.46 -4.32
CA ILE A 71 -12.67 -2.03 -4.19
C ILE A 71 -11.92 -2.16 -5.53
N MET A 72 -12.18 -3.21 -6.32
CA MET A 72 -11.56 -3.38 -7.64
C MET A 72 -12.12 -2.40 -8.68
N GLU A 73 -13.41 -2.09 -8.63
CA GLU A 73 -14.00 -1.02 -9.46
C GLU A 73 -13.30 0.33 -9.19
N LEU A 74 -13.18 0.73 -7.92
CA LEU A 74 -12.51 1.96 -7.53
C LEU A 74 -11.02 1.94 -7.90
N GLY A 75 -10.35 0.80 -7.73
CA GLY A 75 -8.93 0.65 -8.05
C GLY A 75 -8.63 0.84 -9.54
N VAL A 76 -9.44 0.23 -10.41
CA VAL A 76 -9.31 0.38 -11.87
C VAL A 76 -9.62 1.80 -12.30
N GLU A 77 -10.69 2.41 -11.78
CA GLU A 77 -11.01 3.82 -12.06
C GLU A 77 -9.89 4.77 -11.61
N LYS A 78 -9.26 4.52 -10.47
CA LYS A 78 -8.11 5.30 -10.01
C LYS A 78 -6.96 5.24 -11.02
N ILE A 79 -6.64 4.05 -11.51
CA ILE A 79 -5.60 3.88 -12.54
C ILE A 79 -6.00 4.57 -13.84
N GLY A 80 -7.25 4.44 -14.30
CA GLY A 80 -7.74 5.13 -15.49
C GLY A 80 -7.59 6.66 -15.40
N ARG A 81 -7.90 7.25 -14.24
CA ARG A 81 -7.80 8.70 -14.00
C ARG A 81 -6.36 9.22 -13.90
N HIS A 82 -5.50 8.49 -13.18
CA HIS A 82 -4.17 8.98 -12.80
C HIS A 82 -3.04 8.48 -13.71
N VAL A 83 -3.28 7.42 -14.50
CA VAL A 83 -2.31 6.81 -15.41
C VAL A 83 -2.78 6.87 -16.86
N GLY A 84 -4.07 6.64 -17.09
CA GLY A 84 -4.69 6.61 -18.42
C GLY A 84 -5.12 5.22 -18.86
N TYR A 85 -6.14 5.17 -19.72
CA TYR A 85 -6.83 3.93 -20.11
C TYR A 85 -6.01 3.02 -21.05
N GLU A 86 -5.16 3.60 -21.91
CA GLU A 86 -4.32 2.89 -22.89
C GLU A 86 -2.82 2.96 -22.53
N SER A 87 -2.52 3.32 -21.28
CA SER A 87 -1.17 3.59 -20.79
C SER A 87 -0.43 2.34 -20.32
N LEU A 88 -1.14 1.22 -20.19
CA LEU A 88 -0.64 -0.04 -19.61
C LEU A 88 -0.94 -1.21 -20.56
N ASP A 89 -0.02 -2.15 -20.61
CA ASP A 89 -0.09 -3.36 -21.44
C ASP A 89 -0.28 -4.62 -20.58
N ALA A 90 0.08 -4.59 -19.29
CA ALA A 90 -0.03 -5.74 -18.39
C ALA A 90 -0.33 -5.36 -16.95
N VAL A 91 -0.88 -6.31 -16.20
CA VAL A 91 -1.04 -6.23 -14.74
C VAL A 91 -0.28 -7.38 -14.08
N VAL A 92 0.60 -7.07 -13.13
CA VAL A 92 1.42 -8.06 -12.43
C VAL A 92 1.17 -8.03 -10.94
N GLY A 93 0.80 -9.17 -10.37
CA GLY A 93 0.63 -9.33 -8.93
C GLY A 93 1.93 -9.64 -8.19
N GLY A 94 2.19 -8.94 -7.08
CA GLY A 94 3.24 -9.32 -6.13
C GLY A 94 2.87 -10.58 -5.35
N GLU A 95 3.79 -11.55 -5.28
CA GLU A 95 3.57 -12.77 -4.50
C GLU A 95 3.46 -12.45 -2.99
N THR A 96 2.46 -12.92 -2.26
CA THR A 96 1.29 -13.72 -2.68
C THR A 96 0.01 -12.88 -2.66
N ALA A 97 -0.07 -11.91 -1.75
CA ALA A 97 -1.29 -11.19 -1.45
C ALA A 97 -1.75 -10.25 -2.58
N GLY A 98 -0.84 -9.81 -3.46
CA GLY A 98 -1.18 -9.01 -4.63
C GLY A 98 -1.88 -9.79 -5.73
N ILE A 99 -1.69 -11.11 -5.80
CA ILE A 99 -2.16 -11.96 -6.92
C ILE A 99 -3.69 -11.87 -7.13
N PRO A 100 -4.55 -12.00 -6.11
CA PRO A 100 -6.00 -11.91 -6.32
C PRO A 100 -6.45 -10.56 -6.88
N PHE A 101 -5.88 -9.47 -6.35
CA PHE A 101 -6.19 -8.11 -6.80
C PHE A 101 -5.72 -7.88 -8.23
N ALA A 102 -4.50 -8.32 -8.56
CA ALA A 102 -3.96 -8.26 -9.91
C ALA A 102 -4.85 -9.01 -10.91
N ALA A 103 -5.33 -10.21 -10.57
CA ALA A 103 -6.22 -10.98 -11.43
C ALA A 103 -7.53 -10.23 -11.72
N TRP A 104 -8.15 -9.65 -10.70
CA TRP A 104 -9.40 -8.91 -10.86
C TRP A 104 -9.24 -7.57 -11.56
N MET A 105 -8.09 -6.92 -11.42
CA MET A 105 -7.78 -5.70 -12.17
C MET A 105 -7.47 -6.04 -13.64
N ALA A 106 -6.66 -7.06 -13.92
CA ALA A 106 -6.37 -7.53 -15.27
C ALA A 106 -7.65 -7.86 -16.05
N ASP A 107 -8.56 -8.60 -15.42
CA ASP A 107 -9.87 -8.95 -15.98
C ASP A 107 -10.71 -7.71 -16.35
N ARG A 108 -10.81 -6.73 -15.44
CA ARG A 108 -11.56 -5.48 -15.67
C ARG A 108 -10.92 -4.56 -16.70
N MET A 109 -9.60 -4.54 -16.77
CA MET A 109 -8.82 -3.73 -17.69
C MET A 109 -8.64 -4.42 -19.05
N MET A 110 -9.06 -5.68 -19.18
CA MET A 110 -8.84 -6.53 -20.36
C MET A 110 -7.34 -6.64 -20.75
N LEU A 111 -6.46 -6.70 -19.74
CA LEU A 111 -5.01 -6.81 -19.94
C LEU A 111 -4.49 -8.21 -19.58
N PRO A 112 -3.41 -8.67 -20.22
CA PRO A 112 -2.62 -9.81 -19.77
C PRO A 112 -2.23 -9.73 -18.29
N MET A 113 -2.22 -10.88 -17.63
CA MET A 113 -1.81 -11.03 -16.24
C MET A 113 -0.56 -11.90 -16.12
N ALA A 114 0.37 -11.48 -15.27
CA ALA A 114 1.43 -12.32 -14.71
C ALA A 114 1.53 -12.11 -13.19
N TYR A 115 2.40 -12.86 -12.52
CA TYR A 115 2.78 -12.55 -11.14
C TYR A 115 4.29 -12.70 -10.93
N VAL A 116 4.81 -11.97 -9.95
CA VAL A 116 6.23 -11.93 -9.62
C VAL A 116 6.49 -12.57 -8.26
N ARG A 117 7.36 -13.58 -8.25
CA ARG A 117 7.79 -14.34 -7.07
C ARG A 117 8.71 -13.49 -6.19
N LYS A 118 8.65 -13.72 -4.88
CA LYS A 118 9.59 -13.13 -3.90
C LYS A 118 11.01 -13.63 -4.11
N LYS A 119 11.16 -14.89 -4.54
CA LYS A 119 12.45 -15.53 -4.80
C LYS A 119 12.46 -16.17 -6.19
N PRO A 120 13.59 -16.14 -6.90
CA PRO A 120 13.70 -16.79 -8.20
C PRO A 120 13.50 -18.31 -8.08
N LYS A 121 12.94 -18.90 -9.13
CA LYS A 121 12.82 -20.34 -9.34
C LYS A 121 13.61 -20.71 -10.60
N GLY A 122 14.70 -21.45 -10.43
CA GLY A 122 15.59 -21.81 -11.53
C GLY A 122 16.54 -20.67 -11.93
N PHE A 123 16.88 -20.61 -13.22
CA PHE A 123 17.89 -19.68 -13.76
C PHE A 123 17.29 -18.82 -14.88
N GLY A 124 17.93 -17.69 -15.17
CA GLY A 124 17.58 -16.79 -16.27
C GLY A 124 16.82 -15.54 -15.83
N ARG A 125 16.69 -14.58 -16.75
CA ARG A 125 16.10 -13.26 -16.48
C ARG A 125 14.65 -13.30 -16.02
N ASN A 126 13.91 -14.34 -16.40
CA ASN A 126 12.49 -14.54 -16.07
C ASN A 126 12.29 -15.45 -14.85
N ALA A 127 13.33 -15.79 -14.09
CA ALA A 127 13.24 -16.76 -12.99
C ALA A 127 12.24 -16.36 -11.88
N GLN A 128 11.84 -15.09 -11.79
CA GLN A 128 10.84 -14.61 -10.84
C GLN A 128 9.45 -14.43 -11.45
N ILE A 129 9.28 -14.53 -12.78
CA ILE A 129 8.02 -14.24 -13.46
C ILE A 129 7.27 -15.53 -13.74
N GLU A 130 5.97 -15.52 -13.48
CA GLU A 130 5.03 -16.59 -13.81
C GLU A 130 3.91 -16.01 -14.66
N GLY A 131 3.66 -16.62 -15.82
CA GLY A 131 3.04 -15.95 -16.96
C GLY A 131 4.12 -15.42 -17.92
N ASP A 132 3.80 -14.40 -18.70
CA ASP A 132 4.74 -13.75 -19.62
C ASP A 132 4.69 -12.23 -19.48
N VAL A 133 5.86 -11.59 -19.58
CA VAL A 133 6.02 -10.13 -19.62
C VAL A 133 7.13 -9.81 -20.64
N PRO A 134 6.77 -9.67 -21.93
CA PRO A 134 7.73 -9.35 -22.98
C PRO A 134 8.47 -8.02 -22.75
N GLU A 135 9.57 -7.85 -23.48
CA GLU A 135 10.37 -6.63 -23.43
C GLU A 135 9.53 -5.39 -23.77
N ASN A 136 9.79 -4.31 -23.03
CA ASN A 136 9.13 -3.01 -23.15
C ASN A 136 7.64 -2.98 -22.80
N MET A 137 7.09 -4.05 -22.20
CA MET A 137 5.69 -4.08 -21.79
C MET A 137 5.43 -3.13 -20.60
N ARG A 138 4.56 -2.14 -20.77
CA ARG A 138 4.19 -1.16 -19.73
C ARG A 138 3.32 -1.84 -18.69
N THR A 139 3.89 -2.06 -17.52
CA THR A 139 3.31 -3.00 -16.55
C THR A 139 2.92 -2.28 -15.26
N LEU A 140 1.71 -2.57 -14.78
CA LEU A 140 1.24 -2.15 -13.46
C LEU A 140 1.59 -3.22 -12.43
N LEU A 141 2.38 -2.86 -11.42
CA LEU A 141 2.60 -3.72 -10.26
C LEU A 141 1.44 -3.56 -9.26
N VAL A 142 0.76 -4.65 -8.92
CA VAL A 142 -0.37 -4.66 -7.98
C VAL A 142 -0.01 -5.44 -6.73
N GLU A 143 -0.21 -4.80 -5.57
CA GLU A 143 -0.18 -5.46 -4.26
C GLU A 143 -1.40 -5.10 -3.42
N ASP A 144 -1.59 -5.79 -2.30
CA ASP A 144 -2.69 -5.53 -1.39
C ASP A 144 -2.45 -4.27 -0.53
N LEU A 145 -1.24 -4.10 -0.02
CA LEU A 145 -0.86 -2.93 0.78
C LEU A 145 0.61 -2.52 0.60
N THR A 146 0.98 -1.37 1.14
CA THR A 146 2.38 -1.03 1.39
C THR A 146 2.57 -0.22 2.67
N THR A 147 3.70 -0.47 3.34
CA THR A 147 4.16 0.25 4.52
C THR A 147 5.32 1.18 4.15
N ASP A 148 6.52 0.62 4.01
CA ASP A 148 7.77 1.32 3.74
C ASP A 148 8.28 1.16 2.30
N GLY A 149 7.49 0.51 1.42
CA GLY A 149 7.84 0.28 0.02
C GLY A 149 8.84 -0.84 -0.26
N GLY A 150 9.43 -1.48 0.76
CA GLY A 150 10.55 -2.42 0.57
C GLY A 150 10.27 -3.60 -0.37
N SER A 151 9.10 -4.23 -0.28
CA SER A 151 8.72 -5.33 -1.19
C SER A 151 8.58 -4.87 -2.64
N LYS A 152 8.08 -3.65 -2.86
CA LYS A 152 7.84 -3.08 -4.17
C LYS A 152 9.14 -2.88 -4.93
N VAL A 153 10.21 -2.46 -4.23
CA VAL A 153 11.56 -2.35 -4.80
C VAL A 153 12.01 -3.67 -5.41
N GLN A 154 11.87 -4.76 -4.65
CA GLN A 154 12.30 -6.09 -5.10
C GLN A 154 11.50 -6.55 -6.33
N PHE A 155 10.18 -6.37 -6.31
CA PHE A 155 9.32 -6.75 -7.43
C PHE A 155 9.54 -5.88 -8.68
N ALA A 156 9.69 -4.57 -8.52
CA ALA A 156 9.97 -3.66 -9.63
C ALA A 156 11.32 -3.99 -10.29
N ASN A 157 12.35 -4.31 -9.50
CA ASN A 157 13.64 -4.74 -10.04
C ASN A 157 13.54 -6.08 -10.78
N ALA A 158 12.82 -7.07 -10.23
CA ALA A 158 12.61 -8.35 -10.90
C ALA A 158 11.90 -8.19 -12.26
N LEU A 159 10.90 -7.30 -12.33
CA LEU A 159 10.18 -7.00 -13.56
C LEU A 159 11.04 -6.26 -14.58
N ARG A 160 11.84 -5.28 -14.14
CA ARG A 160 12.82 -4.60 -15.01
C ARG A 160 13.88 -5.55 -15.55
N ASN A 161 14.37 -6.48 -14.72
CA ASN A 161 15.31 -7.50 -15.15
C ASN A 161 14.71 -8.44 -16.21
N ALA A 162 13.39 -8.69 -16.15
CA ALA A 162 12.65 -9.42 -17.17
C ALA A 162 12.39 -8.60 -18.47
N GLY A 163 12.68 -7.29 -18.46
CA GLY A 163 12.53 -6.38 -19.60
C GLY A 163 11.27 -5.51 -19.57
N ALA A 164 10.48 -5.55 -18.50
CA ALA A 164 9.26 -4.78 -18.36
C ALA A 164 9.53 -3.29 -18.04
N ILE A 165 8.62 -2.42 -18.47
CA ILE A 165 8.60 -1.01 -18.05
C ILE A 165 7.66 -0.88 -16.84
N ILE A 166 8.24 -0.60 -15.67
CA ILE A 166 7.50 -0.41 -14.41
C ILE A 166 7.62 1.04 -13.96
N ASN A 167 6.57 1.83 -14.19
CA ASN A 167 6.47 3.20 -13.69
C ASN A 167 5.31 3.41 -12.71
N HIS A 168 4.43 2.41 -12.55
CA HIS A 168 3.25 2.52 -11.72
C HIS A 168 3.09 1.30 -10.83
N ALA A 169 2.76 1.55 -9.56
CA ALA A 169 2.34 0.52 -8.62
C ALA A 169 0.99 0.90 -8.01
N PHE A 170 0.10 -0.07 -7.87
CA PHE A 170 -1.18 0.07 -7.19
C PHE A 170 -1.20 -0.74 -5.88
N VAL A 171 -1.79 -0.15 -4.85
CA VAL A 171 -2.15 -0.85 -3.61
C VAL A 171 -3.56 -0.49 -3.17
N VAL A 172 -4.27 -1.44 -2.55
CA VAL A 172 -5.54 -1.11 -1.89
C VAL A 172 -5.30 -0.18 -0.71
N PHE A 173 -4.24 -0.44 0.07
CA PHE A 173 -3.96 0.32 1.28
C PHE A 173 -2.50 0.79 1.37
N TYR A 174 -2.30 2.08 1.63
CA TYR A 174 -0.98 2.63 1.93
C TYR A 174 -0.95 3.18 3.36
N TYR A 175 0.00 2.73 4.18
CA TYR A 175 0.12 3.22 5.56
C TYR A 175 0.30 4.75 5.62
N GLY A 176 1.08 5.35 4.72
CA GLY A 176 1.16 6.80 4.56
C GLY A 176 1.77 7.59 5.72
N VAL A 177 2.25 6.94 6.78
CA VAL A 177 2.74 7.61 7.99
C VAL A 177 4.23 7.41 8.26
N PHE A 178 4.79 6.26 7.89
CA PHE A 178 6.23 6.05 8.02
C PHE A 178 6.99 6.75 6.88
N PRO A 179 8.15 7.35 7.16
CA PRO A 179 8.97 7.98 6.13
C PRO A 179 9.58 6.95 5.17
N GLY A 180 10.03 7.42 3.99
CA GLY A 180 10.87 6.65 3.06
C GLY A 180 10.13 6.03 1.86
N ALA A 181 8.94 5.46 2.05
CA ALA A 181 8.28 4.68 0.98
C ALA A 181 8.10 5.45 -0.35
N GLN A 182 7.61 6.69 -0.27
CA GLN A 182 7.43 7.52 -1.47
C GLN A 182 8.76 7.92 -2.10
N ASN A 183 9.75 8.32 -1.29
CA ASN A 183 11.07 8.70 -1.80
C ASN A 183 11.75 7.54 -2.51
N THR A 184 11.76 6.36 -1.90
CA THR A 184 12.36 5.15 -2.49
C THR A 184 11.71 4.79 -3.83
N LEU A 185 10.37 4.86 -3.93
CA LEU A 185 9.69 4.57 -5.19
C LEU A 185 9.91 5.67 -6.23
N ALA A 186 9.93 6.94 -5.82
CA ALA A 186 10.23 8.07 -6.70
C ALA A 186 11.65 8.01 -7.28
N GLU A 187 12.66 7.67 -6.48
CA GLU A 187 14.05 7.44 -6.93
C GLU A 187 14.14 6.31 -7.97
N MET A 188 13.22 5.35 -7.89
CA MET A 188 13.08 4.30 -8.88
C MET A 188 12.24 4.69 -10.09
N ASN A 189 11.70 5.91 -10.19
CA ASN A 189 10.70 6.30 -11.20
C ASN A 189 9.43 5.43 -11.17
N VAL A 190 8.96 5.07 -9.97
CA VAL A 190 7.71 4.35 -9.74
C VAL A 190 6.75 5.24 -8.95
N SER A 191 5.62 5.62 -9.55
CA SER A 191 4.53 6.30 -8.87
C SER A 191 3.64 5.29 -8.14
N LEU A 192 3.41 5.53 -6.85
CA LEU A 192 2.52 4.72 -6.02
C LEU A 192 1.10 5.28 -6.04
N HIS A 193 0.14 4.44 -6.40
CA HIS A 193 -1.29 4.73 -6.41
C HIS A 193 -1.97 3.92 -5.29
N ALA A 194 -2.57 4.60 -4.31
CA ALA A 194 -3.26 3.94 -3.20
C ALA A 194 -4.74 4.36 -3.15
N LEU A 195 -5.65 3.41 -2.86
CA LEU A 195 -7.06 3.76 -2.63
C LEU A 195 -7.28 4.42 -1.27
N CYS A 196 -6.66 3.89 -0.22
CA CYS A 196 -6.97 4.26 1.15
C CYS A 196 -5.69 4.30 2.01
N THR A 197 -5.69 5.19 2.99
CA THR A 197 -4.67 5.34 4.02
C THR A 197 -5.27 5.28 5.42
N TRP A 198 -4.41 5.29 6.44
CA TRP A 198 -4.87 5.37 7.83
C TRP A 198 -5.60 6.67 8.17
N TRP A 199 -5.27 7.78 7.49
CA TRP A 199 -5.98 9.04 7.67
C TRP A 199 -7.44 8.94 7.21
N ASP A 200 -7.68 8.26 6.09
CA ASP A 200 -9.04 8.02 5.57
C ASP A 200 -9.85 7.10 6.50
N VAL A 201 -9.19 6.10 7.10
CA VAL A 201 -9.81 5.22 8.11
C VAL A 201 -10.20 6.01 9.36
N LEU A 202 -9.32 6.88 9.84
CA LEU A 202 -9.60 7.74 10.99
C LEU A 202 -10.74 8.72 10.70
N GLU A 203 -10.76 9.30 9.51
CA GLU A 203 -11.86 10.17 9.06
C GLU A 203 -13.18 9.41 8.98
N ALA A 204 -13.20 8.21 8.39
CA ALA A 204 -14.41 7.37 8.32
C ALA A 204 -14.98 7.06 9.72
N CYS A 205 -14.11 6.87 10.73
CA CYS A 205 -14.52 6.63 12.11
C CYS A 205 -15.15 7.85 12.79
N SER A 206 -14.87 9.08 12.33
CA SER A 206 -15.47 10.30 12.90
C SER A 206 -16.97 10.41 12.65
N THR A 207 -17.44 9.86 11.53
CA THR A 207 -18.86 9.90 11.11
C THR A 207 -19.67 8.72 11.64
N ARG A 208 -19.01 7.60 11.91
CA ARG A 208 -19.61 6.38 12.45
C ARG A 208 -18.58 5.71 13.36
N PRO A 209 -18.78 5.68 14.68
CA PRO A 209 -17.79 5.10 15.59
C PRO A 209 -17.72 3.59 15.38
N TYR A 210 -16.60 3.14 14.80
CA TYR A 210 -16.22 1.72 14.75
C TYR A 210 -15.37 1.32 15.96
N PHE A 211 -14.83 2.31 16.69
CA PHE A 211 -13.99 2.16 17.88
C PHE A 211 -14.35 3.20 18.93
N SER A 212 -13.81 3.04 20.14
CA SER A 212 -13.96 4.05 21.19
C SER A 212 -13.17 5.33 20.86
N GLU A 213 -13.54 6.43 21.51
CA GLU A 213 -12.88 7.73 21.33
C GLU A 213 -11.41 7.67 21.77
N GLU A 214 -11.11 6.92 22.83
CA GLU A 214 -9.75 6.69 23.32
C GLU A 214 -8.90 5.97 22.28
N ALA A 215 -9.44 4.92 21.65
CA ALA A 215 -8.75 4.19 20.60
C ALA A 215 -8.49 5.09 19.38
N ALA A 216 -9.48 5.90 18.97
CA ALA A 216 -9.32 6.85 17.86
C ALA A 216 -8.27 7.94 18.19
N SER A 217 -8.24 8.44 19.42
CA SER A 217 -7.24 9.41 19.87
C SER A 217 -5.83 8.82 19.86
N GLU A 218 -5.67 7.56 20.27
CA GLU A 218 -4.35 6.93 20.30
C GLU A 218 -3.82 6.65 18.88
N VAL A 219 -4.72 6.25 17.98
CA VAL A 219 -4.40 6.10 16.56
C VAL A 219 -3.95 7.43 15.99
N ARG A 220 -4.69 8.52 16.24
CA ARG A 220 -4.30 9.86 15.79
C ARG A 220 -2.88 10.22 16.22
N ARG A 221 -2.54 10.02 17.51
CA ARG A 221 -1.19 10.27 18.03
C ARG A 221 -0.12 9.44 17.32
N PHE A 222 -0.43 8.17 17.03
CA PHE A 222 0.46 7.33 16.22
C PHE A 222 0.62 7.85 14.80
N LEU A 223 -0.45 8.28 14.12
CA LEU A 223 -0.35 8.78 12.75
C LEU A 223 0.40 10.12 12.66
N GLU A 224 0.28 10.99 13.68
CA GLU A 224 0.96 12.29 13.75
C GLU A 224 2.48 12.16 13.96
N ASP A 225 2.94 11.17 14.75
CA ASP A 225 4.37 10.88 14.95
C ASP A 225 4.62 9.38 15.16
N PRO A 226 4.59 8.59 14.07
CA PRO A 226 4.66 7.13 14.16
C PRO A 226 6.05 6.64 14.59
N CYS A 227 7.09 7.43 14.29
CA CYS A 227 8.46 7.12 14.65
C CYS A 227 8.67 7.22 16.16
N ALA A 228 8.33 8.37 16.76
CA ALA A 228 8.45 8.54 18.20
C ALA A 228 7.45 7.65 18.95
N TRP A 229 6.25 7.45 18.40
CA TRP A 229 5.30 6.50 18.96
C TRP A 229 5.89 5.10 19.01
N SER A 230 6.46 4.61 17.91
CA SER A 230 7.08 3.29 17.84
C SER A 230 8.21 3.14 18.88
N ALA A 231 9.10 4.14 18.99
CA ALA A 231 10.22 4.12 19.93
C ALA A 231 9.75 4.00 21.39
N ARG A 232 8.69 4.74 21.76
CA ARG A 232 8.08 4.66 23.11
C ARG A 232 7.46 3.29 23.42
N HIS A 233 7.14 2.50 22.39
CA HIS A 233 6.50 1.20 22.52
C HIS A 233 7.45 0.03 22.20
N GLY A 234 8.77 0.28 22.26
CA GLY A 234 9.79 -0.75 22.09
C GLY A 234 10.06 -1.17 20.64
N GLY A 235 9.70 -0.32 19.67
CA GLY A 235 10.10 -0.45 18.27
C GLY A 235 11.29 0.42 17.93
N VAL A 236 11.70 0.38 16.66
CA VAL A 236 12.67 1.35 16.12
C VAL A 236 12.06 2.77 16.11
N GLY A 237 12.92 3.78 16.17
CA GLY A 237 12.57 5.20 16.19
C GLY A 237 13.07 5.98 14.96
N THR A 238 14.01 5.43 14.17
CA THR A 238 14.52 6.09 12.96
C THR A 238 14.59 5.17 11.73
N LEU A 239 14.78 5.77 10.55
CA LEU A 239 14.99 5.02 9.30
C LEU A 239 16.29 4.20 9.34
N GLU A 240 17.36 4.73 9.92
CA GLU A 240 18.63 4.03 10.07
C GLU A 240 18.47 2.79 10.94
N GLU A 241 17.75 2.91 12.06
CA GLU A 241 17.44 1.79 12.94
C GLU A 241 16.58 0.74 12.23
N ALA A 242 15.57 1.17 11.45
CA ALA A 242 14.75 0.26 10.65
C ALA A 242 15.56 -0.48 9.57
N ALA A 243 16.51 0.20 8.93
CA ALA A 243 17.42 -0.40 7.95
C ALA A 243 18.36 -1.42 8.60
N ALA A 244 18.95 -1.08 9.75
CA ALA A 244 19.79 -1.97 10.53
C ALA A 244 19.03 -3.21 11.02
N PHE A 245 17.78 -3.04 11.46
CA PHE A 245 16.90 -4.12 11.88
C PHE A 245 16.66 -5.13 10.75
N LYS A 246 16.36 -4.66 9.54
CA LYS A 246 16.19 -5.52 8.36
C LYS A 246 17.46 -6.28 8.01
N ALA A 247 18.61 -5.58 7.98
CA ALA A 247 19.89 -6.19 7.63
C ALA A 247 20.31 -7.32 8.59
N ASN A 248 19.89 -7.25 9.85
CA ASN A 248 20.14 -8.30 10.84
C ASN A 248 19.16 -9.48 10.73
N LYS A 249 17.97 -9.28 10.15
CA LYS A 249 16.96 -10.32 9.97
C LYS A 249 17.24 -11.21 8.75
N ASP A 250 17.94 -10.67 7.76
CA ASP A 250 18.32 -11.37 6.53
C ASP A 250 19.68 -12.10 6.62
N LYS A 251 20.34 -12.05 7.79
CA LYS A 251 21.51 -12.88 8.16
C LYS A 251 21.06 -14.20 8.79
#